data_AF-A0AAJ3NRF4-F1
#
_entry.id   AF-A0AAJ3NRF4-F1
#
_cell.length_a   1.000
_cell.length_b   1.000
_cell.length_c   1.000
_cell.angle_alpha   90.00
_cell.angle_beta   90.00
_cell.angle_gamma   90.00
#
_symmetry.space_group_name_H-M   'P 1'
#
loop_
_entity.id
_entity.type
_entity.pdbx_description
1 polymer ?
#
loop_
_entity_poly.entity_id
_entity_poly.type
_entity_poly.pdbx_seq_one_letter_code
_entity_poly.pdbx_strand_id
1 'polypeptide(L)' 'MITRFLVCGAVLFGVGLGVAGPASADPSVFGVLSCGCHDVAPANSPVPTDRVNEGIRQGLAGPASTPVQ' A
#
# COMPACT_ATOMS: atom_id res chain seq x y z
N MET A 1 31.87 -33.02 -3.41
CA MET A 1 30.50 -33.55 -3.23
C MET A 1 29.67 -32.61 -2.34
N ILE A 2 30.05 -32.38 -1.08
CA ILE A 2 29.34 -31.51 -0.11
C ILE A 2 29.02 -30.10 -0.60
N THR A 3 29.97 -29.40 -1.24
CA THR A 3 29.76 -28.03 -1.73
C THR A 3 28.64 -27.92 -2.77
N ARG A 4 28.44 -28.95 -3.61
CA ARG A 4 27.34 -28.97 -4.58
C ARG A 4 25.97 -29.07 -3.90
N PHE A 5 25.88 -29.84 -2.82
CA PHE A 5 24.65 -29.95 -2.03
C PHE A 5 24.33 -28.65 -1.29
N LEU A 6 25.33 -27.96 -0.75
CA LEU A 6 25.13 -26.66 -0.10
C LEU A 6 24.64 -25.59 -1.09
N VAL A 7 25.23 -25.53 -2.28
CA VAL A 7 24.80 -24.59 -3.33
C VAL A 7 23.39 -24.90 -3.83
N CYS A 8 23.06 -26.18 -4.09
CA CYS A 8 21.71 -26.57 -4.48
C CYS A 8 20.68 -26.24 -3.39
N GLY A 9 21.00 -26.50 -2.12
CA GLY A 9 20.14 -26.14 -1.00
C GLY A 9 19.86 -24.64 -0.96
N ALA A 10 20.90 -23.81 -1.01
CA ALA A 10 20.76 -22.35 -0.95
C ALA A 10 19.87 -21.79 -2.08
N VAL A 11 20.00 -22.30 -3.30
CA VAL A 11 19.18 -21.86 -4.45
C VAL A 11 17.71 -22.23 -4.26
N LEU A 12 17.42 -23.45 -3.78
CA LEU A 12 16.05 -23.90 -3.54
C LEU A 12 15.37 -23.10 -2.41
N PHE A 13 16.09 -22.76 -1.35
CA PHE A 13 15.56 -21.92 -0.27
C PHE A 13 15.40 -20.45 -0.69
N GLY A 14 16.31 -19.91 -1.50
CA GLY A 14 16.27 -18.52 -1.94
C GLY A 14 15.09 -18.20 -2.86
N VAL A 15 14.66 -19.14 -3.71
CA VAL A 15 13.50 -18.96 -4.61
C VAL A 15 12.17 -18.92 -3.85
N GLY A 16 12.10 -19.55 -2.67
CA GLY A 16 10.89 -19.58 -1.85
C GLY A 16 10.52 -18.24 -1.18
N LEU A 17 11.48 -17.32 -1.04
CA LEU A 17 11.23 -16.02 -0.39
C LEU A 17 10.65 -14.96 -1.32
N GLY A 18 10.77 -15.15 -2.64
CA GLY A 18 10.26 -14.22 -3.66
C GLY A 18 8.81 -14.49 -4.09
N VAL A 19 8.19 -15.58 -3.61
CA VAL A 19 6.84 -16.02 -4.01
C VAL A 19 5.77 -15.71 -2.97
N ALA A 20 6.07 -14.86 -1.97
CA ALA A 20 5.03 -14.31 -1.12
C ALA A 20 4.05 -13.53 -2.01
N GLY A 21 2.84 -14.06 -2.17
CA GLY A 21 1.79 -13.37 -2.89
C GLY A 21 1.54 -11.99 -2.26
N PRO A 22 1.14 -10.98 -3.05
CA PRO A 22 0.76 -9.68 -2.50
C PRO A 22 -0.31 -9.92 -1.43
N ALA A 23 -0.14 -9.29 -0.26
CA ALA A 23 -1.18 -9.31 0.76
C ALA A 23 -2.46 -8.74 0.15
N SER A 24 -3.49 -9.57 -0.01
CA SER A 24 -4.80 -9.11 -0.46
C SER A 24 -5.47 -8.40 0.71
N ALA A 25 -5.40 -7.07 0.73
CA ALA A 25 -6.26 -6.29 1.60
C ALA A 25 -7.70 -6.38 1.07
N ASP A 26 -8.66 -6.70 1.94
CA ASP A 26 -10.07 -6.63 1.57
C ASP A 26 -10.40 -5.17 1.20
N PRO A 27 -10.83 -4.88 -0.05
CA PRO A 27 -11.14 -3.52 -0.47
C PRO A 27 -12.35 -2.94 0.28
N SER A 28 -13.12 -3.80 0.97
CA SER A 28 -14.35 -3.45 1.67
C SER A 28 -14.17 -3.22 3.18
N VAL A 29 -12.94 -3.21 3.73
CA VAL A 29 -12.69 -2.85 5.15
C VAL A 29 -13.25 -1.46 5.49
N PHE A 30 -13.31 -0.59 4.48
CA PHE A 30 -13.88 0.75 4.56
C PHE A 30 -15.32 0.86 4.05
N GLY A 31 -15.95 -0.23 3.59
CA GLY A 31 -17.32 -0.22 3.06
C GLY A 31 -18.41 0.13 4.10
N VAL A 32 -18.04 0.13 5.38
CA VAL A 32 -18.91 0.57 6.50
C VAL A 32 -18.76 2.05 6.85
N LEU A 33 -17.83 2.78 6.20
CA LEU A 33 -17.66 4.21 6.41
C LEU A 33 -18.66 4.98 5.54
N SER A 34 -19.49 5.79 6.18
CA SER A 34 -20.33 6.77 5.51
C SER A 34 -20.03 8.16 6.06
N CYS A 35 -20.09 9.19 5.21
CA CYS A 35 -20.12 10.56 5.68
C CYS A 35 -21.44 10.79 6.42
N GLY A 36 -21.38 10.95 7.74
CA GLY A 36 -22.56 11.17 8.59
C GLY A 36 -22.75 12.62 9.04
N CYS A 37 -21.90 13.55 8.60
CA CYS A 37 -22.00 14.94 9.00
C CYS A 37 -23.22 15.60 8.34
N HIS A 38 -24.16 16.08 9.14
CA HIS A 38 -25.28 16.88 8.66
C HIS A 38 -24.82 18.29 8.22
N ASP A 39 -23.83 18.83 8.95
CA ASP A 39 -23.23 20.13 8.67
C ASP A 39 -21.99 19.97 7.78
N VAL A 40 -22.02 20.61 6.62
CA VAL A 40 -20.84 20.79 5.77
C VAL A 40 -20.07 21.98 6.31
N ALA A 41 -18.73 21.90 6.31
CA ALA A 41 -17.91 23.05 6.66
C ALA A 41 -18.33 24.26 5.80
N PRO A 42 -18.49 25.46 6.37
CA PRO A 42 -18.90 26.64 5.62
C PRO A 42 -17.91 26.89 4.47
N ALA A 43 -18.38 27.47 3.36
CA ALA A 43 -17.61 27.58 2.10
C ALA A 43 -16.26 28.33 2.24
N ASN A 44 -16.07 29.06 3.33
CA ASN A 44 -14.85 29.79 3.71
C ASN A 44 -14.01 29.08 4.78
N SER A 45 -14.28 27.80 5.06
CA SER A 45 -13.51 26.98 5.99
C SER A 45 -12.04 26.96 5.59
N PRO A 46 -11.10 27.15 6.53
CA PRO A 46 -9.67 27.23 6.24
C PRO A 46 -9.06 25.89 5.81
N VAL A 47 -9.86 24.83 5.63
CA VAL A 47 -9.41 23.58 5.03
C VAL A 47 -8.94 23.91 3.62
N PRO A 48 -7.64 23.81 3.31
CA PRO A 48 -7.15 24.05 1.98
C PRO A 48 -7.47 22.79 1.17
N THR A 49 -8.72 22.68 0.71
CA THR A 49 -9.23 21.56 -0.10
C THR A 49 -8.32 21.30 -1.29
N ASP A 50 -7.74 22.36 -1.85
CA ASP A 50 -6.74 22.29 -2.91
C ASP A 50 -5.46 21.57 -2.47
N ARG A 51 -4.96 21.82 -1.25
CA ARG A 51 -3.78 21.14 -0.69
C ARG A 51 -4.07 19.66 -0.39
N VAL A 52 -5.29 19.36 0.06
CA VAL A 52 -5.75 17.97 0.27
C VAL A 52 -5.82 17.24 -1.07
N ASN A 53 -6.47 17.84 -2.07
CA ASN A 53 -6.58 17.28 -3.42
C ASN A 53 -5.20 17.09 -4.07
N GLU A 54 -4.30 18.06 -3.90
CA GLU A 54 -2.93 17.96 -4.41
C GLU A 54 -2.16 16.83 -3.73
N GLY A 55 -2.24 16.71 -2.40
CA GLY A 55 -1.62 15.59 -1.66
C GLY A 55 -2.14 14.22 -2.09
N ILE A 56 -3.45 14.09 -2.34
CA ILE A 56 -4.06 12.87 -2.89
C ILE A 56 -3.47 12.58 -4.27
N ARG A 57 -3.46 13.55 -5.19
CA ARG A 57 -2.91 13.36 -6.55
C ARG A 57 -1.44 12.98 -6.53
N GLN A 58 -0.64 13.59 -5.68
CA GLN A 58 0.78 13.26 -5.52
C GLN A 58 0.98 11.85 -4.97
N GLY A 59 0.17 11.42 -4.00
CA GLY A 59 0.19 10.06 -3.47
C GLY A 59 -0.20 9.00 -4.51
N LEU A 60 -1.21 9.28 -5.34
CA LEU A 60 -1.62 8.39 -6.44
C LEU A 60 -0.64 8.38 -7.62
N ALA A 61 0.03 9.51 -7.89
CA ALA A 61 1.02 9.63 -8.96
C ALA A 61 2.40 9.10 -8.57
N GLY A 62 2.65 8.89 -7.27
CA GLY A 62 3.85 8.22 -6.79
C GLY A 62 3.95 6.79 -7.31
N PRO A 63 5.16 6.21 -7.38
CA PRO A 63 5.28 4.78 -7.60
C PRO A 63 4.43 4.07 -6.54
N ALA A 64 3.66 3.05 -6.94
CA ALA A 64 2.95 2.19 -6.01
C ALA A 64 3.90 1.89 -4.85
N SER A 65 3.50 2.20 -3.62
CA SER A 65 4.35 2.06 -2.44
C SER A 65 4.86 0.63 -2.38
N THR A 66 6.02 0.40 -2.98
CA THR A 66 6.77 -0.83 -2.82
C THR A 66 7.10 -0.91 -1.34
N PRO A 67 6.90 -2.07 -0.69
CA PRO A 67 7.25 -2.22 0.71
C PRO A 67 8.65 -1.64 0.96
N VAL A 68 8.75 -0.77 1.97
CA VAL A 68 10.03 -0.34 2.51
C VAL A 68 10.80 -1.60 2.84
N GLN A 69 11.86 -1.87 2.07
CA GLN A 69 12.88 -2.85 2.40
C GLN A 69 13.76 -2.30 3.52
#